data_AF-A0A3M2AJE8-F1
#
_entry.id   AF-A0A3M2AJE8-F1
#
_cell.length_a   1.000
_cell.length_b   1.000
_cell.length_c   1.000
_cell.angle_alpha   90.00
_cell.angle_beta   90.00
_cell.angle_gamma   90.00
#
_symmetry.space_group_name_H-M   'P 1'
#
loop_
_entity.id
_entity.type
_entity.pdbx_description
1 polymer ?
#
loop_
_entity_poly.entity_id
_entity_poly.type
_entity_poly.pdbx_seq_one_letter_code
_entity_poly.pdbx_strand_id
1 'polypeptide(L)'
;MGTLSNLRHIALLMASVFLLPSWGYCSDKVDRLPELTVKGERAIAASSQRIIPHKEIVLQPQGRPADLLRLVPGVVTLEHSGGSGKADQYLLRGFDADHGTDLALFLDD
;
A
#
# COMPACT_ATOMS: atom_id res chain seq x y z
N MET A 1 -50.01 20.48 19.54
CA MET A 1 -49.60 19.34 20.40
C MET A 1 -49.17 18.15 19.53
N GLY A 2 -48.08 18.23 18.77
CA GLY A 2 -47.71 17.16 17.81
C GLY A 2 -46.21 16.94 17.56
N THR A 3 -45.32 17.77 18.10
CA THR A 3 -43.88 17.71 17.81
C THR A 3 -43.09 16.83 18.78
N LEU A 4 -43.58 16.64 20.02
CA LEU A 4 -42.89 15.89 21.07
C LEU A 4 -43.07 14.35 20.95
N SER A 5 -44.10 13.88 20.24
CA SER A 5 -44.34 12.45 20.02
C SER A 5 -43.35 11.85 19.00
N ASN A 6 -43.09 12.56 17.92
CA ASN A 6 -42.14 12.13 16.88
C ASN A 6 -40.71 12.04 17.41
N LEU A 7 -40.33 12.93 18.33
CA LEU A 7 -39.00 12.94 18.94
C LEU A 7 -38.75 11.70 19.83
N ARG A 8 -39.80 11.20 20.50
CA ARG A 8 -39.72 9.97 21.29
C ARG A 8 -39.57 8.74 20.40
N HIS A 9 -40.23 8.73 19.24
CA HIS A 9 -40.14 7.61 18.28
C HIS A 9 -38.78 7.59 17.57
N ILE A 10 -38.26 8.76 17.20
CA ILE A 10 -36.91 8.91 16.64
C ILE A 10 -35.85 8.48 17.68
N ALA A 11 -35.99 8.91 18.94
CA ALA A 11 -35.07 8.49 20.00
C ALA A 11 -35.09 6.97 20.25
N LEU A 12 -36.27 6.33 20.19
CA LEU A 12 -36.41 4.88 20.34
C LEU A 12 -35.82 4.11 19.14
N LEU A 13 -35.93 4.65 17.92
CA LEU A 13 -35.28 4.08 16.73
C LEU A 13 -33.75 4.22 16.77
N MET A 14 -33.22 5.34 17.27
CA MET A 14 -31.77 5.52 17.41
C MET A 14 -31.19 4.65 18.54
N ALA A 15 -31.95 4.43 19.61
CA ALA A 15 -31.53 3.55 20.71
C ALA A 15 -31.53 2.06 20.32
N SER A 16 -32.44 1.61 19.44
CA SER A 16 -32.47 0.21 18.99
C SER A 16 -31.31 -0.15 18.07
N VAL A 17 -30.79 0.80 17.28
CA VAL A 17 -29.60 0.61 16.43
C VAL A 17 -28.32 0.43 17.27
N PHE A 18 -28.24 1.06 18.45
CA PHE A 18 -27.10 0.92 19.38
C PHE A 18 -27.13 -0.35 20.24
N LEU A 19 -28.28 -1.03 20.32
CA LEU A 19 -28.46 -2.28 21.07
C LEU A 19 -28.31 -3.54 20.21
N LEU A 20 -28.13 -3.40 18.89
CA LEU A 20 -27.69 -4.52 18.07
C LEU A 20 -26.29 -4.90 18.55
N PRO A 21 -26.08 -6.12 19.08
CA PRO A 21 -24.75 -6.59 19.36
C PRO A 21 -23.97 -6.44 18.05
N SER A 22 -22.82 -5.76 18.10
CA SER A 22 -21.79 -5.90 17.08
C SER A 22 -21.23 -7.32 17.18
N TRP A 23 -22.07 -8.31 16.87
CA TRP A 23 -21.70 -9.68 16.65
C TRP A 23 -20.85 -9.64 15.39
N GLY A 24 -19.59 -9.24 15.59
CA GLY A 24 -18.53 -9.44 14.65
C GLY A 24 -18.63 -10.91 14.32
N TYR A 25 -18.80 -11.20 13.04
CA TYR A 25 -18.74 -12.54 12.52
C TYR A 25 -17.30 -13.03 12.74
N CYS A 26 -17.00 -13.49 13.95
CA CYS A 26 -15.74 -14.09 14.30
C CYS A 26 -15.87 -15.54 13.81
N SER A 27 -15.48 -15.74 12.55
CA SER A 27 -15.28 -17.08 12.03
C SER A 27 -14.14 -17.71 12.82
N ASP A 28 -14.48 -18.57 13.79
CA ASP A 28 -13.52 -19.38 14.57
C ASP A 28 -12.88 -20.51 13.73
N LYS A 29 -13.11 -20.47 12.41
CA LYS A 29 -12.41 -21.35 11.46
C LYS A 29 -11.04 -20.77 11.21
N VAL A 30 -10.05 -21.36 11.86
CA VAL A 30 -8.65 -21.23 11.44
C VAL A 30 -8.51 -21.95 10.12
N ASP A 31 -8.64 -21.22 9.01
CA ASP A 31 -8.31 -21.75 7.69
C ASP A 31 -6.83 -22.11 7.69
N ARG A 32 -6.54 -23.42 7.68
CA ARG A 32 -5.19 -23.91 7.46
C ARG A 32 -4.86 -23.67 6.00
N LEU A 33 -4.12 -22.60 5.74
CA LEU A 33 -3.57 -22.33 4.42
C LEU A 33 -2.68 -23.52 4.01
N PRO A 34 -2.71 -23.92 2.74
CA PRO A 34 -1.79 -24.94 2.24
C PRO A 34 -0.34 -24.48 2.42
N GLU A 35 0.55 -25.45 2.59
CA GLU A 35 1.98 -25.18 2.61
C GLU A 35 2.40 -24.46 1.32
N LEU A 36 2.94 -23.25 1.47
CA LEU A 36 3.44 -22.45 0.37
C LEU A 36 4.97 -22.53 0.34
N THR A 37 5.51 -23.29 -0.60
CA THR A 37 6.96 -23.29 -0.84
C THR A 37 7.37 -22.02 -1.59
N VAL A 38 8.12 -21.15 -0.91
CA VAL A 38 8.74 -19.97 -1.54
C VAL A 38 10.09 -20.38 -2.12
N LYS A 39 10.24 -20.29 -3.44
CA LYS A 39 11.54 -20.45 -4.12
C LYS A 39 12.09 -19.07 -4.45
N GLY A 40 13.30 -18.79 -3.97
CA GLY A 40 14.02 -17.57 -4.34
C GLY A 40 14.61 -17.67 -5.75
N GLU A 41 14.68 -16.53 -6.44
CA GLU A 41 15.42 -16.43 -7.70
C GLU A 41 16.93 -16.46 -7.42
N ARG A 42 17.66 -17.25 -8.21
CA ARG A 42 19.12 -17.31 -8.14
C ARG A 42 19.70 -16.07 -8.82
N ALA A 43 20.65 -15.40 -8.15
CA ALA A 43 21.39 -14.29 -8.74
C ALA A 43 22.08 -14.74 -10.03
N ILE A 44 21.81 -14.02 -11.12
CA ILE A 44 22.33 -14.32 -12.47
C ILE A 44 23.72 -13.68 -12.68
N ALA A 45 24.08 -12.71 -11.83
CA ALA A 45 25.34 -11.98 -11.88
C ALA A 45 25.92 -11.76 -10.47
N ALA A 46 27.19 -11.34 -10.40
CA ALA A 46 27.85 -10.94 -9.15
C ALA A 46 27.33 -9.59 -8.60
N SER A 47 26.52 -8.86 -9.38
CA SER A 47 25.87 -7.61 -8.98
C SER A 47 24.39 -7.84 -8.64
N SER A 48 23.81 -6.96 -7.82
CA SER A 48 22.38 -6.99 -7.50
C SER A 48 21.56 -6.52 -8.69
N GLN A 49 20.85 -7.44 -9.34
CA GLN A 49 19.93 -7.16 -10.44
C GLN A 49 18.63 -7.93 -10.21
N ARG A 50 17.51 -7.32 -10.60
CA ARG A 50 16.20 -7.98 -10.60
C ARG A 50 15.42 -7.57 -11.84
N ILE A 51 14.66 -8.50 -12.40
CA ILE A 51 13.66 -8.23 -13.45
C ILE A 51 12.29 -8.26 -12.77
N ILE A 52 11.50 -7.21 -12.95
CA ILE A 52 10.15 -7.12 -12.38
C ILE A 52 9.15 -7.33 -13.52
N PRO A 53 8.39 -8.44 -13.54
CA PRO A 53 7.42 -8.69 -14.60
C PRO A 53 6.22 -7.75 -14.49
N HIS A 54 5.57 -7.47 -15.63
CA HIS A 54 4.41 -6.58 -15.71
C HIS A 54 3.30 -6.91 -14.69
N LYS A 55 3.03 -8.20 -14.47
CA LYS A 55 2.03 -8.64 -13.48
C LYS A 55 2.32 -8.11 -12.06
N GLU A 56 3.58 -8.09 -11.63
CA GLU A 56 3.94 -7.56 -10.30
C GLU A 56 3.69 -6.05 -10.21
N ILE A 57 3.93 -5.32 -11.31
CA ILE A 57 3.67 -3.89 -11.38
C ILE A 57 2.19 -3.60 -11.20
N VAL A 58 1.32 -4.31 -11.95
CA VAL A 58 -0.15 -4.09 -11.91
C VAL A 58 -0.76 -4.45 -10.55
N LEU A 59 -0.13 -5.32 -9.78
CA LEU A 59 -0.59 -5.69 -8.43
C LEU A 59 -0.29 -4.62 -7.38
N GLN A 60 0.58 -3.67 -7.66
CA GLN A 60 0.85 -2.56 -6.75
C GLN A 60 -0.24 -1.49 -6.81
N PRO A 61 -0.53 -0.80 -5.70
CA PRO A 61 -1.32 0.42 -5.73
C PRO A 61 -0.66 1.43 -6.69
N GLN A 62 -1.39 1.83 -7.73
CA GLN A 62 -0.90 2.82 -8.69
C GLN A 62 -1.17 4.22 -8.16
N GLY A 63 -0.19 5.10 -8.29
CA GLY A 63 -0.28 6.47 -7.82
C GLY A 63 0.69 7.36 -8.60
N ARG A 64 1.80 7.71 -7.96
CA ARG A 64 2.82 8.56 -8.55
C ARG A 64 3.84 7.70 -9.30
N PRO A 65 4.52 8.24 -10.33
CA PRO A 65 5.56 7.50 -11.05
C PRO A 65 6.64 6.89 -10.13
N ALA A 66 7.03 7.59 -9.07
CA ALA A 66 8.01 7.09 -8.10
C ALA A 66 7.54 5.88 -7.29
N ASP A 67 6.22 5.63 -7.20
CA ASP A 67 5.71 4.44 -6.51
C ASP A 67 6.13 3.14 -7.21
N LEU A 68 6.46 3.20 -8.51
CA LEU A 68 7.03 2.06 -9.24
C LEU A 68 8.39 1.62 -8.68
N LEU A 69 9.19 2.58 -8.19
CA LEU A 69 10.54 2.30 -7.66
C LEU A 69 10.49 1.55 -6.33
N ARG A 70 9.33 1.46 -5.66
CA ARG A 70 9.13 0.63 -4.46
C ARG A 70 9.33 -0.87 -4.74
N LEU A 71 9.22 -1.29 -6.01
CA LEU A 71 9.47 -2.67 -6.42
C LEU A 71 10.96 -2.99 -6.54
N VAL A 72 11.83 -1.97 -6.59
CA VAL A 72 13.28 -2.13 -6.69
C VAL A 72 13.86 -2.39 -5.30
N PRO A 73 14.50 -3.55 -5.05
CA PRO A 73 15.05 -3.87 -3.74
C PRO A 73 16.12 -2.86 -3.30
N GLY A 74 15.95 -2.35 -2.08
CA GLY A 74 16.91 -1.39 -1.50
C GLY A 74 16.74 0.04 -2.00
N VAL A 75 15.67 0.36 -2.73
CA VAL A 75 15.30 1.74 -3.07
C VAL A 75 14.12 2.17 -2.20
N VAL A 76 14.21 3.39 -1.66
CA VAL A 76 13.10 4.05 -0.95
C VAL A 76 12.88 5.42 -1.58
N THR A 77 11.62 5.74 -1.86
CA THR A 77 11.20 7.03 -2.43
C THR A 77 10.48 7.83 -1.36
N LEU A 78 10.94 9.06 -1.11
CA LEU A 78 10.29 9.99 -0.20
C LEU A 78 9.74 11.17 -1.00
N GLU A 79 8.51 11.55 -0.67
CA GLU A 79 7.91 12.77 -1.19
C GLU A 79 8.71 13.97 -0.69
N HIS A 80 9.13 14.83 -1.61
CA HIS A 80 9.73 16.10 -1.25
C HIS A 80 8.69 17.00 -0.57
N SER A 81 9.09 17.70 0.49
CA SER A 81 8.22 18.52 1.34
C SER A 81 7.56 19.66 0.55
N GLY A 82 6.32 19.47 0.07
CA GLY A 82 5.47 20.60 -0.35
C GLY A 82 4.70 20.49 -1.66
N GLY A 83 4.67 19.32 -2.33
CA GLY A 83 3.70 19.06 -3.41
C GLY A 83 4.31 18.84 -4.81
N SER A 84 3.42 18.70 -5.81
CA SER A 84 3.60 18.10 -7.15
C SER A 84 4.69 18.68 -8.07
N GLY A 85 5.56 19.59 -7.61
CA GLY A 85 6.52 20.32 -8.44
C GLY A 85 7.99 19.94 -8.26
N LYS A 86 8.32 19.05 -7.33
CA LYS A 86 9.69 18.60 -7.04
C LYS A 86 9.80 17.09 -7.28
N ALA A 87 10.98 16.65 -7.72
CA ALA A 87 11.28 15.23 -7.81
C ALA A 87 11.30 14.60 -6.42
N ASP A 88 10.95 13.33 -6.34
CA ASP A 88 11.11 12.52 -5.14
C ASP A 88 12.57 12.46 -4.70
N GLN A 89 12.78 12.38 -3.39
CA GLN A 89 14.07 12.05 -2.82
C GLN A 89 14.25 10.54 -2.81
N TYR A 90 15.40 10.07 -3.29
CA TYR A 90 15.69 8.65 -3.44
C TYR A 90 16.74 8.23 -2.42
N LEU A 91 16.47 7.17 -1.67
CA LEU A 91 17.47 6.54 -0.83
C LEU A 91 17.83 5.18 -1.42
N LEU A 92 19.11 4.99 -1.70
CA LEU A 92 19.66 3.72 -2.17
C LEU A 92 20.42 3.04 -1.02
N ARG A 93 19.92 1.90 -0.57
CA ARG A 93 20.44 1.11 0.56
C ARG A 93 20.65 1.93 1.84
N GLY A 94 19.80 2.93 2.06
CA GLY A 94 19.81 3.80 3.24
C GLY A 94 20.63 5.08 3.11
N PHE A 95 21.28 5.32 1.97
CA PHE A 95 21.99 6.57 1.68
C PHE A 95 21.20 7.43 0.71
N ASP A 96 21.21 8.73 0.93
CA ASP A 96 20.60 9.70 0.01
C ASP A 96 21.32 9.63 -1.33
N ALA A 97 20.58 9.32 -2.39
CA ALA A 97 21.10 9.25 -3.74
C ALA A 97 21.06 10.65 -4.35
N ASP A 98 22.22 11.19 -4.69
CA ASP A 98 22.32 12.48 -5.37
C ASP A 98 21.59 12.42 -6.72
N HIS A 99 20.81 13.47 -7.00
CA HIS A 99 19.90 13.58 -8.14
C HIS A 99 20.67 13.67 -9.47
N GLY A 100 21.14 12.53 -9.97
CA GLY A 100 21.80 12.40 -11.28
C GLY A 100 23.21 11.82 -11.24
N THR A 101 23.79 11.60 -10.04
CA THR A 101 25.12 10.98 -9.90
C THR A 101 25.01 9.52 -9.46
N ASP A 102 24.08 9.22 -8.56
CA ASP A 102 23.98 7.91 -7.91
C ASP A 102 22.85 7.03 -8.46
N LEU A 103 21.86 7.64 -9.14
CA LEU A 103 20.72 6.96 -9.74
C LEU A 103 20.51 7.45 -11.17
N ALA A 104 20.48 6.51 -12.11
CA ALA A 104 20.10 6.75 -13.50
C ALA A 104 18.84 5.94 -13.83
N LEU A 105 17.89 6.61 -14.49
CA LEU A 105 16.66 6.01 -15.00
C LEU A 105 16.67 6.08 -16.52
N PHE A 106 16.35 4.96 -17.17
CA PHE A 106 16.31 4.83 -18.61
C PHE A 106 14.91 4.39 -19.03
N LEU A 107 14.44 4.93 -20.15
CA LEU A 107 13.18 4.53 -20.79
C LEU A 107 13.52 4.19 -22.24
N ASP A 108 13.07 3.03 -22.70
CA ASP A 108 13.19 2.65 -24.11
C ASP A 108 12.12 3.38 -24.95
N ASP A 109 12.42 3.64 -26.22
CA ASP A 109 11.53 4.31 -27.19
C ASP A 109 10.31 3.44 -27.60
#